data_AF-A0A967CQ38-F1
#
_entry.id   AF-A0A967CQ38-F1
#
_cell.length_a   1.000
_cell.length_b   1.000
_cell.length_c   1.000
_cell.angle_alpha   90.00
_cell.angle_beta   90.00
_cell.angle_gamma   90.00
#
_symmetry.space_group_name_H-M   'P 1'
#
loop_
_entity.id
_entity.type
_entity.pdbx_description
1 polymer ?
#
loop_
_entity_poly.entity_id
_entity_poly.type
_entity_poly.pdbx_seq_one_letter_code
_entity_poly.pdbx_strand_id
1 'polypeptide(L)'
;MDELKAQLYVPAAWLGWIRAGSQFSVKTAQDGKTYRARVSKLNARVEGVSQSLELEARFDGSTQGLLPGMVGTAVFPDRPKP
;
A
#
# COMPACT_ATOMS: atom_id res chain seq x y z
N MET A 1 -19.66 -4.34 -8.43
CA MET A 1 -18.47 -5.21 -8.41
C MET A 1 -17.40 -4.43 -7.70
N ASP A 2 -17.19 -4.71 -6.43
CA ASP A 2 -16.20 -4.03 -5.61
C ASP A 2 -14.79 -4.33 -6.15
N GLU A 3 -14.10 -3.29 -6.59
CA GLU A 3 -12.73 -3.38 -7.07
C GLU A 3 -11.79 -3.66 -5.88
N LEU A 4 -10.87 -4.63 -5.99
CA LEU A 4 -9.95 -4.96 -4.91
C LEU A 4 -9.03 -3.78 -4.62
N LYS A 5 -8.94 -3.42 -3.34
CA LYS A 5 -8.08 -2.34 -2.84
C LYS A 5 -7.18 -2.85 -1.74
N ALA A 6 -6.03 -2.21 -1.60
CA ALA A 6 -5.14 -2.41 -0.48
C ALA A 6 -5.22 -1.21 0.46
N GLN A 7 -5.25 -1.48 1.76
CA GLN A 7 -5.06 -0.50 2.81
C GLN A 7 -3.63 -0.65 3.34
N LEU A 8 -2.91 0.47 3.42
CA LEU A 8 -1.52 0.51 3.82
C LEU A 8 -1.35 1.41 5.02
N TYR A 9 -0.48 0.98 5.92
CA TYR A 9 0.00 1.78 7.03
C TYR A 9 1.50 2.00 6.83
N VAL A 10 1.91 3.25 6.67
CA VAL A 10 3.30 3.64 6.40
C VAL A 10 3.78 4.65 7.45
N PRO A 11 5.09 4.81 7.67
CA PRO A 11 5.59 5.85 8.57
C PRO A 11 5.09 7.24 8.16
N ALA A 12 4.58 8.04 9.09
CA ALA A 12 4.08 9.40 8.81
C ALA A 12 5.15 10.32 8.21
N ALA A 13 6.44 10.07 8.49
CA ALA A 13 7.57 10.76 7.87
C ALA A 13 7.56 10.70 6.33
N TRP A 14 6.86 9.72 5.74
CA TRP A 14 6.76 9.56 4.29
C TRP A 14 5.74 10.52 3.64
N LEU A 15 4.97 11.31 4.40
CA LEU A 15 3.97 12.24 3.87
C LEU A 15 4.57 13.28 2.89
N GLY A 16 5.85 13.63 3.06
CA GLY A 16 6.56 14.52 2.13
C GLY A 16 6.81 13.89 0.76
N TRP A 17 6.91 12.56 0.69
CA TRP A 17 7.37 11.80 -0.46
C TRP A 17 6.25 11.00 -1.15
N ILE A 18 5.40 10.29 -0.39
CA ILE A 18 4.27 9.55 -0.96
C ILE A 18 3.22 10.53 -1.49
N ARG A 19 2.74 10.25 -2.71
CA ARG A 19 1.64 10.98 -3.34
C ARG A 19 0.67 9.98 -3.96
N ALA A 20 -0.54 10.45 -4.25
CA ALA A 20 -1.42 9.68 -5.12
C ALA A 20 -0.69 9.45 -6.45
N GLY A 21 -0.69 8.21 -6.91
CA GLY A 21 0.07 7.81 -8.09
C GLY A 21 1.42 7.12 -7.79
N SER A 22 1.92 7.16 -6.56
CA SER A 22 3.15 6.46 -6.18
C SER A 22 3.02 4.95 -6.40
N GLN A 23 3.93 4.38 -7.19
CA GLN A 23 3.93 2.96 -7.54
C GLN A 23 4.72 2.15 -6.51
N PHE A 24 4.26 0.93 -6.25
CA PHE A 24 4.91 -0.01 -5.37
C PHE A 24 4.47 -1.45 -5.68
N SER A 25 5.10 -2.40 -5.01
CA SER A 25 4.76 -3.82 -5.10
C SER A 25 4.32 -4.35 -3.74
N VAL A 26 3.29 -5.20 -3.71
CA VAL A 26 2.83 -5.91 -2.51
C VAL A 26 3.25 -7.35 -2.60
N LYS A 27 4.07 -7.82 -1.67
CA LYS A 27 4.37 -9.24 -1.50
C LYS A 27 3.43 -9.84 -0.46
N THR A 28 2.56 -10.77 -0.85
CA THR A 28 1.61 -11.40 0.08
C THR A 28 2.32 -12.36 1.02
N ALA A 29 1.88 -12.41 2.27
CA ALA A 29 2.48 -13.29 3.28
C ALA A 29 2.11 -14.77 3.08
N GLN A 30 0.91 -15.03 2.54
CA GLN A 30 0.34 -16.38 2.41
C GLN A 30 1.04 -17.25 1.36
N ASP A 31 1.33 -16.67 0.19
CA ASP A 31 1.80 -17.41 -0.99
C ASP A 31 3.08 -16.78 -1.59
N GLY A 32 3.55 -15.66 -1.03
CA GLY A 32 4.75 -14.97 -1.50
C GLY A 32 4.61 -14.28 -2.87
N LYS A 33 3.43 -14.34 -3.49
CA LYS A 33 3.13 -13.65 -4.75
C LYS A 33 3.28 -12.15 -4.61
N THR A 34 3.76 -11.53 -5.70
CA THR A 34 3.97 -10.09 -5.77
C THR A 34 2.98 -9.47 -6.74
N TYR A 35 2.29 -8.42 -6.30
CA TYR A 35 1.30 -7.69 -7.08
C TYR A 35 1.72 -6.23 -7.17
N ARG A 36 1.63 -5.66 -8.38
CA ARG A 36 1.88 -4.24 -8.58
C ARG A 36 0.69 -3.44 -8.10
N ALA A 37 0.96 -2.32 -7.46
CA ALA A 37 -0.07 -1.44 -6.93
C ALA A 37 0.38 0.01 -7.01
N ARG A 38 -0.60 0.89 -6.86
CA ARG A 38 -0.40 2.34 -6.86
C ARG A 38 -1.27 2.98 -5.81
N VAL A 39 -0.72 3.96 -5.11
CA VAL A 39 -1.48 4.75 -4.12
C VAL A 39 -2.61 5.46 -4.85
N SER A 40 -3.85 5.18 -4.45
CA SER A 40 -5.05 5.81 -4.99
C SER A 40 -5.48 7.01 -4.15
N LYS A 41 -5.30 6.92 -2.83
CA LYS A 41 -5.70 7.97 -1.90
C LYS A 41 -4.79 7.98 -0.67
N LEU A 42 -4.41 9.17 -0.23
CA LEU A 42 -3.81 9.37 1.09
C LEU A 42 -4.94 9.70 2.06
N ASN A 43 -5.15 8.87 3.07
CA ASN A 43 -6.09 9.20 4.12
C ASN A 43 -5.32 10.02 5.16
N ALA A 44 -5.62 11.32 5.22
CA ALA A 44 -4.87 12.32 6.02
C ALA A 44 -5.04 12.17 7.55
N ARG A 45 -5.20 10.95 8.05
CA ARG A 45 -5.25 10.62 9.47
C ARG A 45 -3.96 9.92 9.84
N VAL A 46 -3.16 10.59 10.66
CA VAL A 46 -2.00 9.99 11.31
C VAL A 46 -2.49 9.33 12.59
N GLU A 47 -2.23 8.04 12.74
CA GLU A 47 -2.47 7.33 13.99
C GLU A 47 -1.41 7.74 15.02
N GLY A 48 -1.84 8.39 16.09
CA GLY A 48 -0.94 8.99 17.09
C GLY A 48 -0.10 7.99 17.88
N VAL A 49 -0.53 6.72 17.96
CA VAL A 49 0.17 5.68 18.74
C VAL A 49 1.35 5.09 17.96
N SER A 50 1.14 4.72 16.69
CA SER A 50 2.17 4.10 15.85
C SER A 50 2.88 5.08 14.93
N GLN A 51 2.47 6.35 14.93
CA GLN A 51 2.94 7.38 14.01
C GLN A 51 2.85 6.93 12.54
N SER A 52 1.76 6.24 12.22
CA SER A 52 1.49 5.68 10.91
C SER A 52 0.49 6.54 10.16
N LEU A 53 0.70 6.69 8.86
CA LEU A 53 -0.25 7.26 7.93
C LEU A 53 -1.00 6.12 7.22
N GLU A 54 -2.31 6.24 7.13
CA GLU A 54 -3.14 5.33 6.35
C GLU A 54 -3.22 5.77 4.87
N LEU A 55 -3.06 4.83 3.96
CA LEU A 55 -3.21 5.01 2.53
C LEU A 55 -4.18 3.97 1.96
N GLU A 56 -4.90 4.35 0.91
CA GLU A 56 -5.56 3.42 0.01
C GLU A 56 -4.73 3.26 -1.26
N ALA A 57 -4.67 2.04 -1.79
CA ALA A 57 -4.06 1.73 -3.06
C ALA A 57 -4.93 0.82 -3.92
N ARG A 58 -4.75 0.94 -5.23
CA ARG A 58 -5.33 0.03 -6.22
C ARG A 58 -4.25 -0.85 -6.82
N PHE A 59 -4.61 -2.08 -7.13
CA PHE A 59 -3.74 -3.00 -7.84
C PHE A 59 -3.72 -2.65 -9.33
N ASP A 60 -2.53 -2.76 -9.93
CA ASP A 60 -2.29 -2.50 -11.34
C ASP A 60 -2.15 -3.86 -12.05
N GLY A 61 -2.97 -4.11 -13.06
CA GLY A 61 -2.99 -5.39 -13.78
C GLY A 61 -3.81 -6.49 -13.10
N SER A 62 -3.36 -7.74 -13.20
CA SER A 62 -4.12 -8.90 -12.74
C SER A 62 -4.03 -9.08 -11.22
N THR A 63 -5.19 -9.19 -10.57
CA THR A 63 -5.36 -9.54 -9.16
C THR A 63 -5.74 -11.01 -8.98
N GLN A 64 -5.41 -11.87 -9.95
CA GLN A 64 -5.77 -13.29 -9.90
C GLN A 64 -5.15 -13.95 -8.67
N GLY A 65 -6.00 -14.57 -7.84
CA GLY A 65 -5.59 -15.22 -6.59
C GLY A 65 -5.45 -14.27 -5.40
N LEU A 66 -5.78 -12.99 -5.56
CA LEU A 66 -5.83 -12.01 -4.47
C LEU A 66 -7.25 -12.01 -3.89
N LEU A 67 -7.36 -12.19 -2.57
CA LEU A 67 -8.64 -12.25 -1.86
C LEU A 67 -8.72 -11.13 -0.82
N PRO A 68 -9.92 -10.61 -0.53
CA PRO A 68 -10.12 -9.70 0.60
C PRO A 68 -9.62 -10.32 1.91
N GLY A 69 -8.96 -9.51 2.73
CA GLY A 69 -8.37 -9.96 4.01
C GLY A 69 -6.95 -10.52 3.89
N MET A 70 -6.39 -10.66 2.69
CA MET A 70 -4.98 -11.01 2.53
C MET A 70 -4.06 -9.90 3.05
N VAL A 71 -3.00 -10.30 3.75
CA VAL A 71 -1.98 -9.40 4.28
C VAL A 71 -0.66 -9.56 3.52
N GLY A 72 0.15 -8.50 3.51
CA GLY A 72 1.42 -8.49 2.80
C GLY A 72 2.29 -7.30 3.16
N THR A 73 3.50 -7.30 2.62
CA THR A 73 4.47 -6.20 2.78
C THR A 73 4.52 -5.38 1.51
N ALA A 74 4.35 -4.06 1.64
CA ALA A 74 4.53 -3.12 0.55
C ALA A 74 6.00 -2.72 0.39
N VAL A 75 6.50 -2.79 -0.83
CA VAL A 75 7.87 -2.44 -1.21
C VAL A 75 7.80 -1.32 -2.23
N PHE A 76 8.18 -0.13 -1.79
CA PHE A 76 8.30 1.06 -2.62
C PHE A 76 9.72 1.13 -3.21
N PRO A 77 9.89 1.21 -4.54
CA PRO A 77 11.21 1.16 -5.18
C PRO A 77 12.07 2.38 -4.87
N ASP A 78 11.46 3.56 -4.76
CA ASP A 78 12.13 4.83 -4.46
C ASP A 78 12.02 5.17 -2.96
N ARG A 79 12.03 4.14 -2.10
CA ARG A 79 11.87 4.28 -0.63
C ARG A 79 12.68 5.48 -0.12
N PRO A 80 12.05 6.47 0.52
CA PRO A 80 12.79 7.53 1.19
C PRO A 80 13.51 6.85 2.36
N LYS A 81 14.84 6.89 2.33
CA LYS A 81 15.63 6.50 3.50
C LYS A 81 15.18 7.40 4.66
N PRO A 82 14.88 6.84 5.84
CA PRO A 82 14.62 7.66 7.03
C PRO A 82 15.84 8.53 7.36
#